data_AF-A0A357VFW3-F1
#
_entry.id   AF-A0A357VFW3-F1
#
_cell.length_a   1.000
_cell.length_b   1.000
_cell.length_c   1.000
_cell.angle_alpha   90.00
_cell.angle_beta   90.00
_cell.angle_gamma   90.00
#
_symmetry.space_group_name_H-M   'P 1'
#
loop_
_entity.id
_entity.type
_entity.pdbx_description
1 polymer ?
#
loop_
_entity_poly.entity_id
_entity_poly.type
_entity_poly.pdbx_seq_one_letter_code
_entity_poly.pdbx_strand_id
1 'polypeptide(L)'
;MELFFRITPKGMQEYLLSGERWQRVELGHFAVPLVNRLMQEGPASLVQRLGLADEEESSRYLTPLCVLAFFLAAGRGRKKVEALPRREDVELEVYLNGSCPELWAVWNRLQVLPFYAKLPRANAFGWHVKAADELEAAIAELTLAFMHGVRRPFKACKKHVALYHEECPICKPEEQLRKRFLSLLRQHKSRLHYGAIIVGEYDYAWAEIDRIARKARTGSVRQAIREYYEVCREVGLPTGWYGNYRPFLTGR
;
A
#
# COMPACT_ATOMS: atom_id res chain seq x y z
N MET A 1 13.89 -1.15 18.87
CA MET A 1 12.51 -0.62 18.89
C MET A 1 11.72 -1.35 19.96
N GLU A 2 10.81 -0.66 20.65
CA GLU A 2 9.91 -1.28 21.63
C GLU A 2 8.47 -1.13 21.19
N LEU A 3 7.79 -2.26 21.09
CA LEU A 3 6.42 -2.39 20.61
C LEU A 3 5.54 -2.93 21.74
N PHE A 4 4.28 -2.51 21.74
CA PHE A 4 3.27 -3.06 22.63
C PHE A 4 2.00 -3.37 21.85
N PHE A 5 1.55 -4.62 21.95
CA PHE A 5 0.36 -5.12 21.28
C PHE A 5 -0.73 -5.41 22.29
N ARG A 6 -1.85 -4.71 22.15
CA ARG A 6 -3.02 -4.87 23.03
C ARG A 6 -4.15 -5.55 22.29
N ILE A 7 -4.68 -6.62 22.87
CA ILE A 7 -5.92 -7.24 22.39
C ILE A 7 -7.14 -6.51 22.95
N THR A 8 -8.07 -6.14 22.08
CA THR A 8 -9.32 -5.47 22.44
C THR A 8 -10.52 -6.16 21.76
N PRO A 9 -11.76 -5.92 22.22
CA PRO A 9 -12.96 -6.43 21.53
C PRO A 9 -13.07 -5.99 20.06
N LYS A 10 -12.41 -4.89 19.68
CA LYS A 10 -12.40 -4.35 18.31
C LYS A 10 -11.25 -4.88 17.45
N GLY A 11 -10.38 -5.74 18.00
CA GLY A 11 -9.18 -6.25 17.36
C GLY A 11 -7.92 -5.92 18.13
N MET A 12 -6.77 -6.07 17.46
CA MET A 12 -5.46 -5.76 18.05
C MET A 12 -5.08 -4.31 17.78
N GLN A 13 -4.50 -3.67 18.79
CA GLN A 13 -3.92 -2.34 18.70
C GLN A 13 -2.42 -2.44 18.85
N GLU A 14 -1.71 -1.64 18.08
CA GLU A 14 -0.26 -1.53 18.12
C GLU A 14 0.16 -0.19 18.69
N TYR A 15 1.22 -0.22 19.51
CA TYR A 15 1.84 0.94 20.09
C TYR A 15 3.35 0.86 19.93
N LEU A 16 3.98 1.98 19.60
CA LEU A 16 5.42 2.16 19.55
C LEU A 16 5.85 3.04 20.72
N LEU A 17 6.91 2.64 21.44
CA LEU A 17 7.52 3.49 22.46
C LEU A 17 8.34 4.59 21.77
N SER A 18 7.94 5.84 21.97
CA SER A 18 8.67 7.01 21.49
C SER A 18 9.02 7.91 22.68
N GLY A 19 10.32 8.03 22.96
CA GLY A 19 10.80 8.58 24.22
C GLY A 19 10.32 7.71 25.39
N GLU A 20 9.58 8.32 26.33
CA GLU A 20 9.02 7.63 27.50
C GLU A 20 7.51 7.33 27.36
N ARG A 21 6.93 7.51 26.16
CA ARG A 21 5.48 7.39 25.95
C ARG A 21 5.11 6.40 24.87
N TRP A 22 4.13 5.57 25.18
CA TRP A 22 3.47 4.71 24.21
C TRP A 22 2.59 5.52 23.26
N GLN A 23 2.92 5.49 21.98
CA GLN A 23 2.14 6.13 20.92
C GLN A 23 1.43 5.07 20.11
N ARG A 24 0.13 5.25 19.88
CA ARG A 24 -0.65 4.33 19.05
C ARG A 24 -0.23 4.51 17.59
N VAL A 25 0.05 3.40 16.93
CA VAL A 25 0.30 3.34 15.48
C VAL A 25 -0.75 2.46 14.79
N GLU A 26 -0.77 2.48 13.46
CA GLU A 26 -1.60 1.54 12.70
C GLU A 26 -1.02 0.15 12.79
N LEU A 27 -1.87 -0.88 12.91
CA LEU A 27 -1.38 -2.26 12.97
C LEU A 27 -0.76 -2.67 11.63
N GLY A 28 0.48 -3.14 11.66
CA GLY A 28 1.26 -3.38 10.44
C GLY A 28 2.07 -2.15 10.01
N HIS A 29 2.44 -1.31 10.98
CA HIS A 29 3.21 -0.09 10.77
C HIS A 29 4.55 -0.38 10.08
N PHE A 30 5.20 -1.49 10.42
CA PHE A 30 6.48 -1.93 9.86
C PHE A 30 6.27 -2.91 8.69
N ALA A 31 5.34 -3.84 8.80
CA ALA A 31 5.09 -4.86 7.77
C ALA A 31 4.60 -4.28 6.44
N VAL A 32 3.65 -3.33 6.47
CA VAL A 32 3.10 -2.73 5.24
C VAL A 32 4.18 -2.05 4.39
N PRO A 33 4.99 -1.10 4.91
CA PRO A 33 6.03 -0.47 4.11
C PRO A 33 7.13 -1.45 3.70
N LEU A 34 7.50 -2.42 4.55
CA LEU A 34 8.53 -3.40 4.22
C LEU A 34 8.12 -4.30 3.04
N VAL A 35 6.91 -4.86 3.10
CA VAL A 35 6.36 -5.69 2.02
C VAL A 35 6.19 -4.86 0.74
N ASN A 36 5.68 -3.63 0.85
CA ASN A 36 5.53 -2.77 -0.33
C ASN A 36 6.86 -2.48 -1.03
N ARG A 37 7.94 -2.24 -0.27
CA ARG A 37 9.27 -2.07 -0.87
C ARG A 37 9.76 -3.34 -1.52
N LEU A 38 9.61 -4.50 -0.88
CA LEU A 38 9.99 -5.77 -1.50
C LEU A 38 9.30 -5.95 -2.86
N MET A 39 8.00 -5.66 -2.94
CA MET A 39 7.22 -5.79 -4.18
C MET A 39 7.61 -4.77 -5.26
N GLN A 40 8.16 -3.61 -4.90
CA GLN A 40 8.49 -2.53 -5.83
C GLN A 40 9.96 -2.57 -6.28
N GLU A 41 10.86 -2.86 -5.36
CA GLU A 41 12.31 -2.71 -5.52
C GLU A 41 13.04 -4.06 -5.53
N GLY A 42 12.38 -5.15 -5.11
CA GLY A 42 12.96 -6.50 -5.04
C GLY A 42 13.82 -6.75 -3.80
N PRO A 43 14.20 -8.02 -3.53
CA PRO A 43 14.89 -8.43 -2.30
C PRO A 43 16.30 -7.86 -2.17
N ALA A 44 17.01 -7.65 -3.28
CA ALA A 44 18.35 -7.05 -3.29
C ALA A 44 18.38 -5.63 -2.67
N SER A 45 17.31 -4.85 -2.84
CA SER A 45 17.21 -3.48 -2.30
C SER A 45 17.18 -3.43 -0.77
N LEU A 46 16.83 -4.55 -0.11
CA LEU A 46 16.62 -4.62 1.33
C LEU A 46 17.80 -5.22 2.10
N VAL A 47 18.78 -5.82 1.41
CA VAL A 47 19.94 -6.50 2.02
C VAL A 47 20.72 -5.56 2.95
N GLN A 48 21.20 -4.44 2.42
CA GLN A 48 22.00 -3.48 3.20
C GLN A 48 21.19 -2.82 4.32
N ARG A 49 19.90 -2.55 4.08
CA ARG A 49 19.02 -1.89 5.04
C ARG A 49 18.73 -2.77 6.26
N LEU A 50 18.45 -4.05 6.01
CA LEU A 50 18.12 -5.03 7.04
C LEU A 50 19.35 -5.71 7.63
N GLY A 51 20.55 -5.38 7.15
CA GLY A 51 21.80 -5.99 7.62
C GLY A 51 21.91 -7.48 7.29
N LEU A 52 21.32 -7.90 6.17
CA LEU A 52 21.38 -9.28 5.68
C LEU A 52 22.64 -9.50 4.85
N ALA A 53 23.09 -10.75 4.75
CA ALA A 53 24.31 -11.13 4.05
C ALA A 53 24.17 -10.98 2.53
N ASP A 54 23.04 -11.42 1.97
CA ASP A 54 22.80 -11.44 0.52
C ASP A 54 21.30 -11.45 0.17
N GLU A 55 21.02 -11.46 -1.14
CA GLU A 55 19.66 -11.50 -1.70
C GLU A 55 18.94 -12.82 -1.40
N GLU A 56 19.68 -13.93 -1.25
CA GLU A 56 19.11 -15.23 -0.94
C GLU A 56 18.58 -15.25 0.50
N GLU A 57 19.36 -14.73 1.44
CA GLU A 57 18.95 -14.54 2.84
C GLU A 57 17.75 -13.57 2.94
N SER A 58 17.79 -12.45 2.20
CA SER A 58 16.66 -11.52 2.06
C SER A 58 15.39 -12.22 1.60
N SER A 59 15.49 -13.03 0.54
CA SER A 59 14.35 -13.79 -0.01
C SER A 59 13.84 -14.84 0.97
N ARG A 60 14.72 -15.53 1.71
CA ARG A 60 14.37 -16.55 2.72
C ARG A 60 13.54 -15.96 3.87
N TYR A 61 13.87 -14.76 4.36
CA TYR A 61 13.10 -14.12 5.44
C TYR A 61 11.86 -13.36 4.95
N LEU A 62 11.95 -12.66 3.82
CA LEU A 62 10.90 -11.73 3.39
C LEU A 62 9.78 -12.40 2.58
N THR A 63 10.08 -13.47 1.84
CA THR A 63 9.05 -14.16 1.04
C THR A 63 7.93 -14.70 1.92
N PRO A 64 8.23 -15.43 3.01
CA PRO A 64 7.15 -15.92 3.87
C PRO A 64 6.44 -14.73 4.54
N LEU A 65 7.18 -13.72 5.03
CA LEU A 65 6.58 -12.51 5.61
C LEU A 65 5.53 -11.87 4.69
N CYS A 66 5.83 -11.76 3.39
CA CYS A 66 4.89 -11.30 2.37
C CYS A 66 3.64 -12.19 2.28
N VAL A 67 3.82 -13.51 2.23
CA VAL A 67 2.71 -14.47 2.21
C VAL A 67 1.78 -14.26 3.40
N LEU A 68 2.32 -14.14 4.62
CA LEU A 68 1.54 -13.89 5.82
C LEU A 68 0.82 -12.53 5.78
N ALA A 69 1.49 -11.49 5.27
CA ALA A 69 0.89 -10.17 5.14
C ALA A 69 -0.31 -10.19 4.18
N PHE A 70 -0.15 -10.77 2.98
CA PHE A 70 -1.25 -10.90 2.02
C PHE A 70 -2.39 -11.77 2.54
N PHE A 71 -2.06 -12.81 3.30
CA PHE A 71 -3.03 -13.64 3.99
C PHE A 71 -3.90 -12.83 4.96
N LEU A 72 -3.26 -12.06 5.83
CA LEU A 72 -3.94 -11.20 6.81
C LEU A 72 -4.79 -10.11 6.11
N ALA A 73 -4.27 -9.55 5.01
CA ALA A 73 -4.97 -8.55 4.20
C ALA A 73 -6.25 -9.09 3.52
N ALA A 74 -6.25 -10.36 3.08
CA ALA A 74 -7.40 -10.97 2.42
C ALA A 74 -8.60 -11.20 3.38
N GLY A 75 -8.34 -11.52 4.65
CA GLY A 75 -9.36 -11.79 5.68
C GLY A 75 -10.26 -12.99 5.32
N ARG A 76 -11.60 -12.88 5.51
CA ARG A 76 -12.60 -13.91 5.16
C ARG A 76 -12.94 -14.01 3.65
N GLY A 77 -12.32 -13.21 2.79
CA GLY A 77 -12.51 -13.27 1.31
C GLY A 77 -11.94 -14.52 0.63
N ARG A 78 -11.39 -15.44 1.43
CA ARG A 78 -10.68 -16.68 1.08
C ARG A 78 -11.37 -17.58 0.05
N LYS A 79 -12.70 -17.60 -0.03
CA LYS A 79 -13.40 -18.50 -0.96
C LYS A 79 -13.27 -18.13 -2.45
N LYS A 80 -12.66 -16.98 -2.78
CA LYS A 80 -12.62 -16.46 -4.17
C LYS A 80 -11.22 -16.13 -4.70
N VAL A 81 -10.15 -16.46 -3.98
CA VAL A 81 -8.78 -16.21 -4.43
C VAL A 81 -8.00 -17.51 -4.31
N GLU A 82 -7.86 -18.22 -5.43
CA GLU A 82 -7.20 -19.53 -5.50
C GLU A 82 -5.68 -19.45 -5.26
N ALA A 83 -5.08 -18.27 -5.45
CA ALA A 83 -3.64 -18.06 -5.36
C ALA A 83 -3.11 -17.62 -3.97
N LEU A 84 -3.93 -17.67 -2.91
CA LEU A 84 -3.50 -17.27 -1.56
C LEU A 84 -3.68 -18.42 -0.56
N PRO A 85 -2.69 -18.64 0.34
CA PRO A 85 -2.76 -19.73 1.30
C PRO A 85 -3.93 -19.58 2.30
N ARG A 86 -4.39 -20.70 2.85
CA ARG A 86 -5.52 -20.88 3.77
C ARG A 86 -5.00 -21.19 5.16
N ARG A 87 -5.84 -21.01 6.20
CA ARG A 87 -5.46 -21.29 7.61
C ARG A 87 -5.12 -22.76 7.87
N GLU A 88 -5.59 -23.63 6.98
CA GLU A 88 -5.37 -25.09 6.98
C GLU A 88 -4.21 -25.47 6.05
N ASP A 89 -3.64 -24.51 5.32
CA ASP A 89 -2.54 -24.78 4.40
C ASP A 89 -1.25 -24.88 5.23
N VAL A 90 -0.51 -25.95 4.97
CA VAL A 90 0.79 -26.27 5.56
C VAL A 90 1.78 -25.08 5.46
N GLU A 91 1.60 -24.22 4.46
CA GLU A 91 2.38 -22.99 4.26
C GLU A 91 2.14 -21.90 5.33
N LEU A 92 1.10 -22.01 6.17
CA LEU A 92 0.88 -21.13 7.33
C LEU A 92 1.15 -21.82 8.67
N GLU A 93 1.24 -23.14 8.68
CA GLU A 93 1.73 -23.90 9.82
C GLU A 93 3.15 -23.46 10.21
N VAL A 94 3.96 -23.06 9.21
CA VAL A 94 5.31 -22.52 9.38
C VAL A 94 5.44 -21.38 10.40
N TYR A 95 4.38 -20.58 10.64
CA TYR A 95 4.39 -19.48 11.62
C TYR A 95 3.98 -19.91 13.04
N LEU A 96 3.41 -21.09 13.22
CA LEU A 96 2.86 -21.56 14.50
C LEU A 96 3.56 -22.80 15.05
N ASN A 97 4.14 -23.65 14.20
CA ASN A 97 4.77 -24.91 14.60
C ASN A 97 6.27 -25.01 14.27
N GLY A 98 6.87 -23.93 13.74
CA GLY A 98 8.30 -23.87 13.43
C GLY A 98 8.73 -24.59 12.16
N SER A 99 7.80 -24.94 11.26
CA SER A 99 8.13 -25.60 9.99
C SER A 99 8.81 -24.69 8.93
N CYS A 100 8.94 -23.38 9.18
CA CYS A 100 9.96 -22.53 8.56
C CYS A 100 10.99 -22.17 9.64
N PRO A 101 12.13 -22.88 9.71
CA PRO A 101 13.14 -22.68 10.73
C PRO A 101 13.66 -21.24 10.81
N GLU A 102 13.67 -20.52 9.69
CA GLU A 102 14.24 -19.18 9.55
C GLU A 102 13.37 -18.15 10.28
N LEU A 103 12.08 -18.06 9.95
CA LEU A 103 11.16 -17.17 10.65
C LEU A 103 10.93 -17.59 12.10
N TRP A 104 10.91 -18.89 12.36
CA TRP A 104 10.84 -19.41 13.72
C TRP A 104 12.07 -19.03 14.53
N ALA A 105 13.27 -19.04 13.94
CA ALA A 105 14.49 -18.57 14.58
C ALA A 105 14.40 -17.08 14.92
N VAL A 106 13.92 -16.23 13.99
CA VAL A 106 13.72 -14.80 14.28
C VAL A 106 12.68 -14.60 15.40
N TRP A 107 11.55 -15.31 15.34
CA TRP A 107 10.51 -15.25 16.36
C TRP A 107 11.01 -15.70 17.74
N ASN A 108 11.83 -16.75 17.82
CA ASN A 108 12.39 -17.22 19.09
C ASN A 108 13.44 -16.26 19.67
N ARG A 109 14.08 -15.43 18.84
CA ARG A 109 14.97 -14.36 19.30
C ARG A 109 14.21 -13.15 19.83
N LEU A 110 13.00 -12.90 19.33
CA LEU A 110 12.15 -11.82 19.81
C LEU A 110 11.77 -12.05 21.28
N GLN A 111 12.08 -11.08 22.13
CA GLN A 111 11.57 -11.07 23.50
C GLN A 111 10.12 -10.61 23.47
N VAL A 112 9.19 -11.58 23.38
CA VAL A 112 7.74 -11.36 23.45
C VAL A 112 7.26 -11.71 24.86
N LEU A 113 6.95 -10.70 25.67
CA LEU A 113 6.62 -10.87 27.08
C LEU A 113 5.23 -10.32 27.41
N PRO A 114 4.45 -11.00 28.28
CA PRO A 114 3.24 -10.40 28.83
C PRO A 114 3.62 -9.15 29.63
N PHE A 115 2.91 -8.05 29.41
CA PHE A 115 3.28 -6.75 29.96
C PHE A 115 2.06 -5.89 30.30
N TYR A 116 2.20 -5.09 31.36
CA TYR A 116 1.23 -4.06 31.73
C TYR A 116 1.78 -2.68 31.35
N ALA A 117 1.26 -2.11 30.27
CA ALA A 117 1.65 -0.78 29.79
C ALA A 117 0.77 0.31 30.39
N LYS A 118 1.38 1.39 30.87
CA LYS A 118 0.69 2.64 31.20
C LYS A 118 0.46 3.45 29.92
N LEU A 119 -0.70 3.26 29.29
CA LEU A 119 -1.07 3.99 28.07
C LEU A 119 -1.71 5.35 28.42
N PRO A 120 -1.78 6.32 27.48
CA PRO A 120 -2.27 7.67 27.76
C PRO A 120 -3.68 7.77 28.36
N ARG A 121 -4.53 6.75 28.17
CA ARG A 121 -5.94 6.76 28.63
C ARG A 121 -6.28 5.69 29.67
N ALA A 122 -5.43 4.70 29.87
CA ALA A 122 -5.64 3.60 30.82
C ALA A 122 -4.40 2.70 30.86
N ASN A 123 -4.25 1.95 31.94
CA ASN A 123 -3.34 0.79 31.94
C ASN A 123 -3.92 -0.32 31.05
N ALA A 124 -3.05 -1.05 30.35
CA ALA A 124 -3.46 -2.14 29.49
C ALA A 124 -2.51 -3.33 29.64
N PHE A 125 -3.09 -4.52 29.66
CA PHE A 125 -2.35 -5.77 29.51
C PHE A 125 -2.22 -6.13 28.03
N GLY A 126 -1.07 -6.68 27.65
CA GLY A 126 -0.77 -7.08 26.28
C GLY A 126 0.62 -7.70 26.17
N TRP A 127 1.18 -7.61 24.97
CA TRP A 127 2.49 -8.17 24.65
C TRP A 127 3.48 -7.05 24.40
N HIS A 128 4.54 -7.00 25.20
CA HIS A 128 5.71 -6.17 24.92
C HIS A 128 6.66 -6.96 24.03
N VAL A 129 7.17 -6.29 23.00
CA VAL A 129 8.14 -6.86 22.06
C VAL A 129 9.30 -5.90 21.91
N LYS A 130 10.52 -6.40 22.12
CA LYS A 130 11.74 -5.69 21.78
C LYS A 130 12.29 -6.23 20.46
N ALA A 131 12.27 -5.39 19.42
CA ALA A 131 12.78 -5.71 18.09
C ALA A 131 14.05 -4.91 17.80
N ALA A 132 15.09 -5.55 17.26
CA ALA A 132 16.32 -4.88 16.86
C ALA A 132 16.12 -3.99 15.62
N ASP A 133 15.35 -4.48 14.65
CA ASP A 133 15.20 -3.87 13.33
C ASP A 133 13.76 -3.96 12.78
N GLU A 134 13.55 -3.38 11.59
CA GLU A 134 12.24 -3.35 10.92
C GLU A 134 11.71 -4.74 10.55
N LEU A 135 12.58 -5.71 10.28
CA LEU A 135 12.20 -7.07 9.94
C LEU A 135 11.63 -7.79 11.16
N GLU A 136 12.34 -7.72 12.29
CA GLU A 136 11.89 -8.25 13.57
C GLU A 136 10.56 -7.62 14.02
N ALA A 137 10.41 -6.31 13.86
CA ALA A 137 9.17 -5.60 14.14
C ALA A 137 8.02 -6.11 13.26
N ALA A 138 8.22 -6.22 11.95
CA ALA A 138 7.22 -6.71 11.01
C ALA A 138 6.82 -8.17 11.27
N ILE A 139 7.78 -9.03 11.62
CA ILE A 139 7.51 -10.42 12.02
C ILE A 139 6.62 -10.43 13.28
N ALA A 140 6.94 -9.61 14.28
CA ALA A 140 6.16 -9.53 15.50
C ALA A 140 4.70 -9.11 15.23
N GLU A 141 4.51 -8.05 14.44
CA GLU A 141 3.18 -7.54 14.07
C GLU A 141 2.32 -8.62 13.41
N LEU A 142 2.85 -9.28 12.38
CA LEU A 142 2.09 -10.23 11.57
C LEU A 142 1.83 -11.53 12.33
N THR A 143 2.82 -12.05 13.06
CA THR A 143 2.66 -13.29 13.84
C THR A 143 1.68 -13.10 14.97
N LEU A 144 1.77 -12.02 15.75
CA LEU A 144 0.78 -11.73 16.80
C LEU A 144 -0.62 -11.48 16.22
N ALA A 145 -0.72 -10.78 15.08
CA ALA A 145 -2.00 -10.58 14.40
C ALA A 145 -2.62 -11.92 13.96
N PHE A 146 -1.80 -12.83 13.46
CA PHE A 146 -2.22 -14.16 13.05
C PHE A 146 -2.64 -15.04 14.22
N MET A 147 -1.82 -15.13 15.27
CA MET A 147 -2.10 -15.90 16.49
C MET A 147 -3.41 -15.47 17.15
N HIS A 148 -3.66 -14.16 17.22
CA HIS A 148 -4.86 -13.60 17.81
C HIS A 148 -6.04 -13.48 16.83
N GLY A 149 -5.92 -14.03 15.62
CA GLY A 149 -7.01 -14.10 14.65
C GLY A 149 -7.53 -12.73 14.19
N VAL A 150 -6.66 -11.72 14.18
CA VAL A 150 -6.98 -10.35 13.77
C VAL A 150 -7.41 -10.37 12.30
N ARG A 151 -8.56 -9.73 12.02
CA ARG A 151 -9.13 -9.72 10.68
C ARG A 151 -8.81 -8.41 9.98
N ARG A 152 -8.13 -8.49 8.83
CA ARG A 152 -7.83 -7.35 7.95
C ARG A 152 -7.21 -6.16 8.71
N PRO A 153 -6.04 -6.37 9.34
CA PRO A 153 -5.29 -5.27 9.95
C PRO A 153 -4.97 -4.15 8.94
N PHE A 154 -4.80 -4.53 7.67
CA PHE A 154 -4.65 -3.68 6.50
C PHE A 154 -5.31 -4.39 5.30
N LYS A 155 -5.27 -3.77 4.12
CA LYS A 155 -5.85 -4.23 2.86
C LYS A 155 -4.77 -4.46 1.80
N ALA A 156 -5.10 -5.24 0.78
CA ALA A 156 -4.24 -5.47 -0.37
C ALA A 156 -4.91 -4.97 -1.66
N CYS A 157 -4.14 -4.32 -2.53
CA CYS A 157 -4.62 -3.83 -3.81
C CYS A 157 -4.45 -4.92 -4.86
N LYS A 158 -5.56 -5.36 -5.48
CA LYS A 158 -5.51 -6.38 -6.55
C LYS A 158 -4.74 -5.94 -7.79
N LYS A 159 -4.73 -4.65 -8.10
CA LYS A 159 -4.09 -4.10 -9.31
C LYS A 159 -2.60 -3.89 -9.14
N HIS A 160 -2.19 -3.41 -7.96
CA HIS A 160 -0.82 -2.95 -7.73
C HIS A 160 -0.04 -3.83 -6.75
N VAL A 161 -0.66 -4.91 -6.25
CA VAL A 161 -0.06 -5.85 -5.30
C VAL A 161 0.60 -5.11 -4.12
N ALA A 162 -0.09 -4.09 -3.63
CA ALA A 162 0.38 -3.19 -2.57
C ALA A 162 -0.55 -3.25 -1.36
N LEU A 163 0.04 -3.22 -0.17
CA LEU A 163 -0.65 -3.18 1.11
C LEU A 163 -0.93 -1.74 1.56
N TYR A 164 -2.06 -1.51 2.24
CA TYR A 164 -2.49 -0.18 2.71
C TYR A 164 -3.58 -0.26 3.79
N HIS A 165 -3.69 0.76 4.63
CA HIS A 165 -4.71 0.83 5.70
C HIS A 165 -6.01 1.48 5.21
N GLU A 166 -5.94 2.70 4.69
CA GLU A 166 -7.13 3.43 4.21
C GLU A 166 -7.38 3.21 2.71
N GLU A 167 -6.51 3.79 1.87
CA GLU A 167 -6.60 3.80 0.40
C GLU A 167 -5.28 3.33 -0.22
N CYS A 168 -5.36 2.67 -1.38
CA CYS A 168 -4.16 2.21 -2.06
C CYS A 168 -3.30 3.42 -2.48
N PRO A 169 -2.01 3.46 -2.08
CA PRO A 169 -1.14 4.61 -2.31
C PRO A 169 -0.87 4.86 -3.80
N ILE A 170 -1.14 3.87 -4.66
CA ILE A 170 -0.97 3.97 -6.11
C ILE A 170 -2.31 4.33 -6.79
N CYS A 171 -3.43 3.70 -6.39
CA CYS A 171 -4.74 4.01 -6.97
C CYS A 171 -5.21 5.44 -6.64
N LYS A 172 -4.98 5.93 -5.42
CA LYS A 172 -5.49 7.23 -4.98
C LYS A 172 -4.93 8.39 -5.81
N PRO A 173 -3.59 8.50 -6.02
CA PRO A 173 -3.05 9.49 -6.93
C PRO A 173 -3.61 9.39 -8.35
N GLU A 174 -3.81 8.17 -8.87
CA GLU A 174 -4.37 7.97 -10.22
C GLU A 174 -5.83 8.45 -10.31
N GLU A 175 -6.66 8.17 -9.29
CA GLU A 175 -8.04 8.63 -9.23
C GLU A 175 -8.12 10.16 -9.10
N GLN A 176 -7.27 10.76 -8.25
CA GLN A 176 -7.18 12.21 -8.13
C GLN A 176 -6.72 12.88 -9.43
N LEU A 177 -5.72 12.29 -10.09
CA LEU A 177 -5.24 12.71 -11.41
C LEU A 177 -6.37 12.66 -12.44
N ARG A 178 -7.14 11.56 -12.46
CA ARG A 178 -8.31 11.39 -13.33
C ARG A 178 -9.38 12.45 -13.05
N LYS A 179 -9.74 12.69 -11.79
CA LYS A 179 -10.73 13.72 -11.41
C LYS A 179 -10.28 15.11 -11.89
N ARG A 180 -9.02 15.48 -11.64
CA ARG A 180 -8.43 16.75 -12.09
C ARG A 180 -8.47 16.87 -13.61
N PHE A 181 -8.03 15.84 -14.34
CA PHE A 181 -8.01 15.84 -15.79
C PHE A 181 -9.42 15.92 -16.40
N LEU A 182 -10.39 15.15 -15.89
CA LEU A 182 -11.78 15.25 -16.33
C LEU A 182 -12.39 16.63 -16.04
N SER A 183 -11.96 17.31 -14.97
CA SER A 183 -12.35 18.69 -14.69
C SER A 183 -11.81 19.67 -15.73
N LEU A 184 -10.54 19.51 -16.13
CA LEU A 184 -9.92 20.31 -17.20
C LEU A 184 -10.69 20.14 -18.53
N LEU A 185 -11.01 18.91 -18.92
CA LEU A 185 -11.77 18.64 -20.14
C LEU A 185 -13.15 19.34 -20.11
N ARG A 186 -13.85 19.31 -18.97
CA ARG A 186 -15.12 20.04 -18.80
C ARG A 186 -14.94 21.56 -18.94
N GLN A 187 -13.85 22.11 -18.40
CA GLN A 187 -13.55 23.55 -18.52
C GLN A 187 -13.26 23.94 -19.98
N HIS A 188 -12.47 23.15 -20.71
CA HIS A 188 -12.19 23.39 -22.12
C HIS A 188 -13.47 23.30 -22.96
N LYS A 189 -14.30 22.28 -22.73
CA LYS A 189 -15.61 22.14 -23.39
C LYS A 189 -16.53 23.34 -23.11
N SER A 190 -16.61 23.79 -21.86
CA SER A 190 -17.37 24.98 -21.49
C SER A 190 -16.83 26.26 -22.16
N ARG A 191 -15.51 26.44 -22.21
CA ARG A 191 -14.89 27.60 -22.87
C ARG A 191 -15.10 27.62 -24.38
N LEU A 192 -15.10 26.45 -25.02
CA LEU A 192 -15.49 26.33 -26.43
C LEU A 192 -16.96 26.72 -26.61
N HIS A 193 -17.86 26.17 -25.78
CA HIS A 193 -19.30 26.45 -25.88
C HIS A 193 -19.64 27.93 -25.77
N TYR A 194 -18.97 28.64 -24.86
CA TYR A 194 -19.19 30.06 -24.62
C TYR A 194 -18.31 30.99 -25.49
N GLY A 195 -17.58 30.45 -26.47
CA GLY A 195 -16.74 31.25 -27.37
C GLY A 195 -15.52 31.92 -26.71
N ALA A 196 -15.15 31.52 -25.49
CA ALA A 196 -13.97 32.02 -24.79
C ALA A 196 -12.65 31.47 -25.38
N ILE A 197 -12.73 30.41 -26.19
CA ILE A 197 -11.64 29.90 -27.00
C ILE A 197 -12.21 29.69 -28.41
N ILE A 198 -11.56 30.28 -29.41
CA ILE A 198 -11.89 30.11 -30.82
C ILE A 198 -10.90 29.11 -31.41
N VAL A 199 -11.41 28.06 -32.04
CA VAL A 199 -10.62 27.01 -32.69
C VAL A 199 -11.06 26.88 -34.15
N GLY A 200 -10.16 26.40 -35.01
CA GLY A 200 -10.46 26.24 -36.45
C GLY A 200 -11.52 25.19 -36.73
N GLU A 201 -11.55 24.10 -35.96
CA GLU A 201 -12.47 22.97 -36.15
C GLU A 201 -13.25 22.69 -34.86
N TYR A 202 -14.29 23.50 -34.59
CA TYR A 202 -15.07 23.44 -33.35
C TYR A 202 -15.69 22.04 -33.11
N ASP A 203 -16.38 21.48 -34.09
CA ASP A 203 -17.09 20.19 -33.94
C ASP A 203 -16.11 19.04 -33.72
N TYR A 204 -14.97 19.07 -34.41
CA TYR A 204 -13.90 18.09 -34.24
C TYR A 204 -13.29 18.19 -32.83
N ALA A 205 -12.92 19.40 -32.39
CA ALA A 205 -12.37 19.63 -31.06
C ALA A 205 -13.33 19.17 -29.95
N TRP A 206 -14.63 19.43 -30.12
CA TRP A 206 -15.66 19.00 -29.18
C TRP A 206 -15.79 17.47 -29.10
N ALA A 207 -15.83 16.80 -30.26
CA ALA A 207 -15.90 15.35 -30.35
C ALA A 207 -14.66 14.67 -29.73
N GLU A 208 -13.47 15.23 -29.97
CA GLU A 208 -12.23 14.72 -29.41
C GLU A 208 -12.16 14.88 -27.89
N ILE A 209 -12.64 15.99 -27.32
CA ILE A 209 -12.75 16.14 -25.86
C ILE A 209 -13.63 15.02 -25.26
N ASP A 210 -14.76 14.69 -25.89
CA ASP A 210 -15.64 13.61 -25.41
C ASP A 210 -15.03 12.21 -25.58
N ARG A 211 -14.29 11.98 -26.66
CA ARG A 211 -13.53 10.74 -26.88
C ARG A 211 -12.45 10.56 -25.81
N ILE A 212 -11.65 11.59 -25.56
CA ILE A 212 -10.61 11.60 -24.52
C ILE A 212 -11.22 11.41 -23.13
N ALA A 213 -12.34 12.09 -22.82
CA ALA A 213 -13.00 11.94 -21.53
C ALA A 213 -13.48 10.50 -21.29
N ARG A 214 -13.99 9.83 -22.32
CA ARG A 214 -14.34 8.39 -22.26
C ARG A 214 -13.11 7.53 -22.01
N LYS A 215 -12.02 7.76 -22.78
CA LYS A 215 -10.75 7.03 -22.62
C LYS A 215 -10.14 7.20 -21.22
N ALA A 216 -10.18 8.41 -20.65
CA ALA A 216 -9.65 8.68 -19.32
C ALA A 216 -10.46 8.01 -18.19
N ARG A 217 -11.76 7.74 -18.40
CA ARG A 217 -12.63 7.07 -17.41
C ARG A 217 -12.38 5.58 -17.34
N THR A 218 -12.16 4.93 -18.48
CA THR A 218 -12.10 3.47 -18.59
C THR A 218 -10.70 2.93 -18.80
N GLY A 219 -9.75 3.75 -19.26
CA GLY A 219 -8.39 3.35 -19.57
C GLY A 219 -7.33 4.16 -18.82
N SER A 220 -6.11 4.16 -19.37
CA SER A 220 -4.96 4.88 -18.79
C SER A 220 -5.15 6.39 -18.87
N VAL A 221 -5.30 7.03 -17.71
CA VAL A 221 -5.40 8.50 -17.62
C VAL A 221 -4.14 9.19 -18.15
N ARG A 222 -2.96 8.59 -17.95
CA ARG A 222 -1.67 9.13 -18.43
C ARG A 222 -1.62 9.16 -19.96
N GLN A 223 -2.11 8.10 -20.61
CA GLN A 223 -2.18 8.06 -22.07
C GLN A 223 -3.19 9.09 -22.60
N ALA A 224 -4.36 9.19 -21.96
CA ALA A 224 -5.37 10.18 -22.34
C ALA A 224 -4.87 11.62 -22.20
N ILE A 225 -4.05 11.92 -21.18
CA ILE A 225 -3.40 13.23 -21.00
C ILE A 225 -2.44 13.55 -22.15
N ARG A 226 -1.57 12.61 -22.54
CA ARG A 226 -0.60 12.81 -23.63
C ARG A 226 -1.31 13.01 -24.97
N GLU A 227 -2.32 12.19 -25.24
CA GLU A 227 -3.10 12.28 -26.47
C GLU A 227 -3.89 13.59 -26.56
N TYR A 228 -4.49 14.03 -25.45
CA TYR A 228 -5.20 15.30 -25.43
C TYR A 228 -4.28 16.52 -25.62
N TYR A 229 -3.03 16.43 -25.20
CA TYR A 229 -2.04 17.48 -25.47
C TYR A 229 -1.79 17.62 -26.98
N GLU A 230 -1.65 16.51 -27.72
CA GLU A 230 -1.50 16.57 -29.18
C GLU A 230 -2.77 17.10 -29.85
N VAL A 231 -3.97 16.63 -29.44
CA VAL A 231 -5.24 17.22 -29.92
C VAL A 231 -5.26 18.73 -29.69
N CYS A 232 -4.87 19.20 -28.51
CA CYS A 232 -4.84 20.63 -28.22
C CYS A 232 -3.88 21.39 -29.16
N ARG A 233 -2.74 20.80 -29.52
CA ARG A 233 -1.80 21.40 -30.48
C ARG A 233 -2.38 21.44 -31.90
N GLU A 234 -3.07 20.39 -32.32
CA GLU A 234 -3.67 20.28 -33.65
C GLU A 234 -4.81 21.28 -33.84
N VAL A 235 -5.72 21.40 -32.86
CA VAL A 235 -6.92 22.25 -32.99
C VAL A 235 -6.75 23.68 -32.44
N GLY A 236 -5.59 24.00 -31.86
CA GLY A 236 -5.30 25.32 -31.29
C GLY A 236 -5.93 25.57 -29.91
N LEU A 237 -6.19 24.53 -29.12
CA LEU A 237 -6.58 24.69 -27.71
C LEU A 237 -5.37 25.03 -26.83
N PRO A 238 -5.56 25.71 -25.69
CA PRO A 238 -4.47 26.01 -24.76
C PRO A 238 -3.76 24.73 -24.30
N THR A 239 -2.43 24.75 -24.29
CA THR A 239 -1.58 23.61 -23.89
C THR A 239 -0.81 23.84 -22.59
N GLY A 240 -0.81 25.07 -22.05
CA GLY A 240 -0.06 25.44 -20.84
C GLY A 240 -0.42 24.61 -19.58
N TRP A 241 -1.59 23.98 -19.56
CA TRP A 241 -1.99 23.05 -18.50
C TRP A 241 -1.10 21.80 -18.44
N TYR A 242 -0.49 21.38 -19.54
CA TYR A 242 0.26 20.12 -19.63
C TYR A 242 1.46 20.08 -18.67
N GLY A 243 2.08 21.23 -18.42
CA GLY A 243 3.16 21.37 -17.43
C GLY A 243 2.75 20.91 -16.02
N ASN A 244 1.49 21.11 -15.63
CA ASN A 244 0.95 20.69 -14.33
C ASN A 244 0.82 19.17 -14.19
N TYR A 245 0.84 18.44 -15.31
CA TYR A 245 0.74 16.98 -15.34
C TYR A 245 2.09 16.30 -15.54
N ARG A 246 3.13 17.04 -15.97
CA ARG A 246 4.47 16.50 -16.28
C ARG A 246 5.05 15.60 -15.17
N PRO A 247 4.99 15.94 -13.87
CA PRO A 247 5.50 15.08 -12.79
C PRO A 247 4.84 13.69 -12.77
N PHE A 248 3.53 13.63 -13.06
CA PHE A 248 2.75 12.40 -13.04
C PHE A 248 2.95 11.54 -14.31
N LEU A 249 3.51 12.13 -15.37
CA LEU A 249 3.72 11.49 -16.67
C LEU A 249 5.12 10.89 -16.82
N THR A 250 6.10 11.38 -16.07
CA THR A 250 7.51 10.96 -16.15
C THR A 250 7.91 9.86 -15.17
N GLY A 251 6.99 9.42 -14.30
CA GLY A 251 7.20 8.24 -13.45
C GLY A 251 8.40 8.36 -12.49
N ARG A 252 8.63 9.55 -11.91
CA ARG A 252 9.48 9.71 -10.73
C ARG A 252 8.63 9.86 -9.50
#